data_AF-A0A382UE27-F1
#
_entry.id   AF-A0A382UE27-F1
#
_cell.length_a   1.000
_cell.length_b   1.000
_cell.length_c   1.000
_cell.angle_alpha   90.00
_cell.angle_beta   90.00
_cell.angle_gamma   90.00
#
_symmetry.space_group_name_H-M   'P 1'
#
loop_
_entity.id
_entity.type
_entity.pdbx_description
1 polymer ?
#
loop_
_entity_poly.entity_id
_entity_poly.type
_entity_poly.pdbx_seq_one_letter_code
_entity_poly.pdbx_strand_id
1 'polypeptide(L)'
;SVPTFSFLLEEKEKPGTFYPEKAISLDIPKGELWHKLQQGEEIVVDGKSIKPSEVMGPNVPGKKIGISGDTRPTKKLEAFFKNCDYLVFDSTFSDELKEKAIQSLHSTAKEAATFAKNSNVSNLILTHFSARYKDENVLLDEAKTVHSSVIAAHDQLKIDII
;
A
#
# COMPACT_ATOMS: atom_id res chain seq x y z
N SER A 1 25.98 4.38 -12.72
CA SER A 1 24.64 3.85 -12.38
C SER A 1 24.74 2.34 -12.29
N VAL A 2 24.08 1.74 -11.30
CA VAL A 2 23.97 0.28 -11.14
C VAL A 2 22.49 -0.12 -11.26
N PRO A 3 22.16 -1.34 -11.70
CA PRO A 3 20.79 -1.82 -11.71
C PRO A 3 20.17 -1.80 -10.29
N THR A 4 18.95 -1.27 -10.18
CA THR A 4 18.16 -1.22 -8.95
C THR A 4 16.73 -1.65 -9.26
N PHE A 5 16.03 -2.17 -8.24
CA PHE A 5 14.67 -2.68 -8.37
C PHE A 5 13.77 -2.08 -7.29
N SER A 6 12.54 -1.85 -7.68
CA SER A 6 11.45 -1.46 -6.79
C SER A 6 10.50 -2.64 -6.64
N PHE A 7 9.96 -2.83 -5.44
CA PHE A 7 9.05 -3.94 -5.13
C PHE A 7 7.68 -3.41 -4.72
N LEU A 8 6.64 -4.07 -5.21
CA LEU A 8 5.27 -3.83 -4.80
C LEU A 8 4.70 -5.15 -4.29
N LEU A 9 4.36 -5.18 -3.01
CA LEU A 9 3.73 -6.31 -2.35
C LEU A 9 2.23 -6.04 -2.36
N GLU A 10 1.49 -6.84 -3.12
CA GLU A 10 0.03 -6.74 -3.21
C GLU A 10 -0.60 -7.97 -2.56
N GLU A 11 -1.33 -7.75 -1.49
CA GLU A 11 -2.19 -8.77 -0.92
C GLU A 11 -3.39 -9.00 -1.85
N LYS A 12 -3.81 -10.26 -2.00
CA LYS A 12 -5.03 -10.57 -2.72
C LYS A 12 -6.23 -10.03 -1.94
N GLU A 13 -7.25 -9.63 -2.70
CA GLU A 13 -8.55 -9.31 -2.13
C GLU A 13 -9.07 -10.51 -1.31
N LYS A 14 -9.65 -10.22 -0.14
CA LYS A 14 -10.21 -11.23 0.76
C LYS A 14 -11.72 -11.30 0.58
N PRO A 15 -12.31 -12.52 0.62
CA PRO A 15 -13.76 -12.65 0.62
C PRO A 15 -14.39 -11.86 1.77
N GLY A 16 -15.56 -11.28 1.49
CA GLY A 16 -16.33 -10.57 2.51
C GLY A 16 -16.80 -11.48 3.65
N THR A 17 -17.32 -10.86 4.71
CA THR A 17 -17.87 -11.61 5.85
C THR A 17 -19.03 -12.50 5.40
N PHE A 18 -18.96 -13.80 5.68
CA PHE A 18 -20.09 -14.70 5.46
C PHE A 18 -21.17 -14.47 6.53
N TYR A 19 -22.44 -14.47 6.14
CA TYR A 19 -23.59 -14.27 7.01
C TYR A 19 -24.40 -15.57 7.14
N PRO A 20 -24.09 -16.43 8.15
CA PRO A 20 -24.78 -17.71 8.35
C PRO A 20 -26.29 -17.60 8.42
N GLU A 21 -26.80 -16.55 9.08
CA GLU A 21 -28.24 -16.32 9.24
C GLU A 21 -28.94 -16.16 7.89
N LYS A 22 -28.33 -15.44 6.94
CA LYS A 22 -28.87 -15.28 5.58
C LYS A 22 -28.87 -16.60 4.82
N ALA A 23 -27.78 -17.37 4.92
CA ALA A 23 -27.69 -18.66 4.26
C ALA A 23 -28.71 -19.68 4.81
N ILE A 24 -28.96 -19.67 6.12
CA ILE A 24 -30.00 -20.50 6.75
C ILE A 24 -31.39 -20.05 6.28
N SER A 25 -31.66 -18.74 6.19
CA SER A 25 -32.95 -18.22 5.71
C SER A 25 -33.26 -18.53 4.23
N LEU A 26 -32.23 -18.91 3.46
CA LEU A 26 -32.32 -19.33 2.07
C LEU A 26 -32.28 -20.86 1.92
N ASP A 27 -32.44 -21.60 3.02
CA ASP A 27 -32.42 -23.06 3.10
C ASP A 27 -31.13 -23.70 2.55
N ILE A 28 -30.00 -22.98 2.57
CA ILE A 28 -28.73 -23.47 2.02
C ILE A 28 -28.11 -24.48 2.99
N PRO A 29 -27.92 -25.75 2.58
CA PRO A 29 -27.28 -26.76 3.41
C PRO A 29 -25.87 -26.35 3.85
N LYS A 30 -25.56 -26.52 5.14
CA LYS A 30 -24.22 -26.32 5.68
C LYS A 30 -23.22 -27.27 5.02
N GLY A 31 -21.99 -26.80 4.80
CA GLY A 31 -20.89 -27.60 4.26
C GLY A 31 -20.39 -27.03 2.93
N GLU A 32 -20.32 -27.88 1.90
CA GLU A 32 -19.70 -27.56 0.61
C GLU A 32 -20.30 -26.31 -0.06
N LEU A 33 -21.62 -26.16 -0.02
CA LEU A 33 -22.32 -25.03 -0.64
C LEU A 33 -21.98 -23.69 0.01
N TRP A 34 -21.78 -23.68 1.33
CA TRP A 34 -21.32 -22.48 2.04
C TRP A 34 -19.88 -22.14 1.67
N HIS A 35 -19.03 -23.15 1.45
CA HIS A 35 -17.66 -22.94 1.01
C HIS A 35 -17.61 -22.37 -0.42
N LYS A 36 -18.40 -22.91 -1.35
CA LYS A 36 -18.53 -22.40 -2.73
C LYS A 36 -18.92 -20.94 -2.77
N LEU A 37 -19.95 -20.55 -2.00
CA LEU A 37 -20.35 -19.14 -1.88
C LEU A 37 -19.22 -18.27 -1.36
N GLN A 38 -18.48 -18.73 -0.34
CA GLN A 38 -17.31 -18.03 0.21
C GLN A 38 -16.14 -17.90 -0.77
N GLN A 39 -16.06 -18.76 -1.79
CA GLN A 39 -15.09 -18.65 -2.88
C GLN A 39 -15.59 -17.76 -4.04
N GLY A 40 -16.78 -17.18 -3.92
CA GLY A 40 -17.39 -16.36 -4.96
C GLY A 40 -18.13 -17.16 -6.04
N GLU A 41 -18.39 -18.45 -5.81
CA GLU A 41 -19.15 -19.29 -6.74
C GLU A 41 -20.66 -19.18 -6.49
N GLU A 42 -21.43 -19.06 -7.56
CA GLU A 42 -22.89 -19.16 -7.53
C GLU A 42 -23.31 -20.63 -7.38
N ILE A 43 -24.32 -20.89 -6.54
CA ILE A 43 -24.82 -22.24 -6.28
C ILE A 43 -26.29 -22.37 -6.64
N VAL A 44 -26.76 -23.60 -6.81
CA VAL A 44 -28.19 -23.90 -7.02
C VAL A 44 -28.70 -24.75 -5.86
N VAL A 45 -29.76 -24.30 -5.21
CA VAL A 45 -30.48 -25.02 -4.14
C VAL A 45 -31.95 -25.07 -4.51
N ASP A 46 -32.53 -26.26 -4.59
CA ASP A 46 -33.94 -26.49 -4.96
C ASP A 46 -34.39 -25.76 -6.25
N GLY A 47 -33.49 -25.72 -7.24
CA GLY A 47 -33.73 -25.05 -8.53
C GLY A 47 -33.60 -23.53 -8.50
N LYS A 48 -33.26 -22.91 -7.36
CA LYS A 48 -32.99 -21.47 -7.23
C LYS A 48 -31.49 -21.21 -7.28
N SER A 49 -31.09 -20.25 -8.10
CA SER A 49 -29.71 -19.76 -8.16
C SER A 49 -29.46 -18.76 -7.03
N ILE A 50 -28.39 -18.95 -6.26
CA ILE A 50 -28.03 -18.11 -5.12
C ILE A 50 -26.62 -17.58 -5.31
N LYS A 51 -26.48 -16.25 -5.29
CA LYS A 51 -25.21 -15.55 -5.48
C LYS A 51 -24.49 -15.33 -4.15
N PRO A 52 -23.14 -15.30 -4.15
CA PRO A 52 -22.35 -14.93 -2.98
C PRO A 52 -22.81 -13.64 -2.31
N SER A 53 -23.17 -12.61 -3.10
CA SER A 53 -23.62 -11.30 -2.61
C SER A 53 -24.88 -11.34 -1.74
N GLU A 54 -25.67 -12.40 -1.81
CA GLU A 54 -26.89 -12.55 -1.00
C GLU A 54 -26.57 -12.95 0.45
N VAL A 55 -25.45 -13.65 0.65
CA VAL A 55 -25.06 -14.20 1.96
C VAL A 55 -23.66 -13.75 2.41
N MET A 56 -22.98 -12.92 1.62
CA MET A 56 -21.67 -12.36 1.95
C MET A 56 -21.68 -10.84 2.00
N GLY A 57 -20.79 -10.27 2.80
CA GLY A 57 -20.45 -8.86 2.77
C GLY A 57 -19.61 -8.51 1.54
N PRO A 58 -19.34 -7.21 1.32
CA PRO A 58 -18.39 -6.80 0.29
C PRO A 58 -17.01 -7.40 0.58
N ASN A 59 -16.27 -7.72 -0.49
CA ASN A 59 -14.89 -8.13 -0.35
C ASN A 59 -14.04 -7.02 0.27
N VAL A 60 -13.00 -7.43 1.00
CA VAL A 60 -12.06 -6.50 1.62
C VAL A 60 -10.85 -6.39 0.69
N PRO A 61 -10.57 -5.18 0.14
CA PRO A 61 -9.40 -4.96 -0.70
C PRO A 61 -8.13 -5.38 0.04
N GLY A 62 -7.25 -6.09 -0.66
CA GLY A 62 -5.93 -6.41 -0.13
C GLY A 62 -5.05 -5.16 -0.03
N LYS A 63 -4.11 -5.18 0.90
CA LYS A 63 -3.17 -4.09 1.12
C LYS A 63 -2.06 -4.07 0.07
N LYS A 64 -1.60 -2.86 -0.27
CA LYS A 64 -0.48 -2.60 -1.17
C LYS A 64 0.66 -1.90 -0.44
N ILE A 65 1.83 -2.52 -0.44
CA ILE A 65 3.04 -1.99 0.20
C ILE A 65 4.13 -1.83 -0.85
N GLY A 66 4.55 -0.59 -1.08
CA GLY A 66 5.63 -0.25 -2.00
C GLY A 66 6.97 -0.08 -1.29
N ILE A 67 8.05 -0.53 -1.93
CA ILE A 67 9.43 -0.32 -1.51
C ILE A 67 10.23 0.17 -2.72
N SER A 68 10.69 1.42 -2.69
CA SER A 68 11.33 2.04 -3.86
C SER A 68 12.72 1.47 -4.16
N GLY A 69 13.49 1.15 -3.11
CA GLY A 69 14.95 1.11 -3.19
C GLY A 69 15.54 2.50 -3.46
N ASP A 70 16.86 2.57 -3.63
CA ASP A 70 17.55 3.82 -3.96
C ASP A 70 17.19 4.24 -5.38
N THR A 71 16.64 5.44 -5.54
CA THR A 71 16.10 5.86 -6.84
C THR A 71 15.89 7.37 -6.94
N ARG A 72 15.66 7.83 -8.18
CA ARG A 72 15.07 9.15 -8.49
C ARG A 72 13.57 9.00 -8.72
N PRO A 73 12.75 10.01 -8.38
CA PRO A 73 11.33 9.96 -8.68
C PRO A 73 11.11 10.01 -10.19
N THR A 74 10.27 9.12 -10.72
CA THR A 74 9.92 9.10 -12.14
C THR A 74 8.42 8.87 -12.31
N LYS A 75 7.83 9.36 -13.41
CA LYS A 75 6.41 9.12 -13.73
C LYS A 75 6.07 7.64 -13.90
N LYS A 76 7.03 6.83 -14.37
CA LYS A 76 6.87 5.38 -14.46
C LYS A 76 6.72 4.75 -13.07
N LEU A 77 7.53 5.18 -12.10
CA LEU A 77 7.40 4.71 -10.73
C LEU A 77 6.11 5.23 -10.08
N GLU A 78 5.69 6.47 -10.36
CA GLU A 78 4.41 6.98 -9.83
C GLU A 78 3.23 6.10 -10.26
N ALA A 79 3.22 5.69 -11.54
CA ALA A 79 2.23 4.76 -12.05
C ALA A 79 2.34 3.36 -11.41
N PHE A 80 3.56 2.90 -11.14
CA PHE A 80 3.82 1.61 -10.50
C PHE A 80 3.32 1.56 -9.05
N PHE A 81 3.55 2.63 -8.28
CA PHE A 81 3.15 2.73 -6.87
C PHE A 81 1.77 3.37 -6.64
N LYS A 82 0.94 3.43 -7.68
CA LYS A 82 -0.37 4.06 -7.61
C LYS A 82 -1.24 3.38 -6.54
N ASN A 83 -1.87 4.19 -5.68
CA ASN A 83 -2.78 3.75 -4.62
C ASN A 83 -2.15 2.77 -3.61
N CYS A 84 -0.84 2.87 -3.32
CA CYS A 84 -0.26 2.09 -2.22
C CYS A 84 -0.79 2.57 -0.87
N ASP A 85 -1.08 1.64 0.04
CA ASP A 85 -1.43 1.96 1.41
C ASP A 85 -0.20 2.49 2.17
N TYR A 86 0.95 1.86 1.95
CA TYR A 86 2.23 2.25 2.54
C TYR A 86 3.32 2.26 1.47
N LEU A 87 4.15 3.29 1.44
CA LEU A 87 5.29 3.39 0.54
C LEU A 87 6.55 3.74 1.33
N VAL A 88 7.53 2.84 1.34
CA VAL A 88 8.88 3.11 1.81
C VAL A 88 9.68 3.71 0.65
N PHE A 89 10.14 4.95 0.81
CA PHE A 89 10.79 5.69 -0.27
C PHE A 89 12.14 6.29 0.14
N ASP A 90 13.11 6.23 -0.77
CA ASP A 90 14.42 6.87 -0.63
C ASP A 90 14.24 8.37 -0.35
N SER A 91 14.83 8.84 0.76
CA SER A 91 14.77 10.23 1.18
C SER A 91 16.14 10.70 1.68
N THR A 92 17.19 10.34 0.93
CA THR A 92 18.58 10.57 1.31
C THR A 92 18.91 12.02 1.67
N PHE A 93 18.26 13.01 1.02
CA PHE A 93 18.57 14.43 1.18
C PHE A 93 17.35 15.33 1.44
N SER A 94 17.59 16.54 1.96
CA SER A 94 16.62 17.64 1.94
C SER A 94 16.55 18.28 0.56
N ASP A 95 15.53 19.09 0.30
CA ASP A 95 15.35 19.82 -0.96
C ASP A 95 16.49 20.82 -1.24
N GLU A 96 17.13 21.36 -0.19
CA GLU A 96 18.32 22.22 -0.32
C GLU A 96 19.48 21.51 -1.04
N LEU A 97 19.55 20.19 -0.93
CA LEU A 97 20.62 19.35 -1.50
C LEU A 97 20.15 18.58 -2.74
N LYS A 98 19.10 19.06 -3.40
CA LYS A 98 18.51 18.45 -4.60
C LYS A 98 19.53 18.18 -5.71
N GLU A 99 20.45 19.10 -5.97
CA GLU A 99 21.48 18.88 -6.99
C GLU A 99 22.36 17.67 -6.66
N LYS A 100 22.72 17.50 -5.38
CA LYS A 100 23.47 16.34 -4.91
C LYS A 100 22.65 15.06 -5.04
N ALA A 101 21.36 15.11 -4.71
CA ALA A 101 20.43 14.01 -4.88
C ALA A 101 20.39 13.54 -6.34
N ILE A 102 20.27 14.47 -7.29
CA ILE A 102 20.30 14.18 -8.73
C ILE A 102 21.63 13.54 -9.14
N GLN A 103 22.76 14.13 -8.74
CA GLN A 103 24.10 13.64 -9.09
C GLN A 103 24.37 12.22 -8.57
N SER A 104 23.90 11.91 -7.36
CA SER A 104 24.05 10.59 -6.74
C SER A 104 22.90 9.63 -7.05
N LEU A 105 21.93 10.04 -7.89
CA LEU A 105 20.74 9.25 -8.24
C LEU A 105 19.85 8.86 -7.04
N HIS A 106 19.83 9.69 -5.99
CA HIS A 106 18.97 9.57 -4.80
C HIS A 106 17.87 10.60 -4.79
N SER A 107 16.86 10.45 -3.94
CA SER A 107 15.72 11.37 -3.82
C SER A 107 15.84 12.35 -2.65
N THR A 108 15.14 13.48 -2.75
CA THR A 108 14.90 14.36 -1.59
C THR A 108 13.62 13.99 -0.85
N ALA A 109 13.50 14.35 0.42
CA ALA A 109 12.29 14.12 1.20
C ALA A 109 11.06 14.82 0.59
N LYS A 110 11.21 16.07 0.14
CA LYS A 110 10.15 16.78 -0.61
C LYS A 110 9.75 16.09 -1.91
N GLU A 111 10.71 15.52 -2.63
CA GLU A 111 10.45 14.76 -3.84
C GLU A 111 9.71 13.45 -3.55
N ALA A 112 10.10 12.73 -2.50
CA ALA A 112 9.39 11.55 -2.02
C ALA A 112 7.93 11.89 -1.64
N ALA A 113 7.71 13.01 -0.95
CA ALA A 113 6.38 13.48 -0.57
C ALA A 113 5.52 13.88 -1.78
N THR A 114 6.13 14.59 -2.74
CA THR A 114 5.48 14.94 -4.01
C THR A 114 5.11 13.70 -4.82
N PHE A 115 6.02 12.74 -4.87
CA PHE A 115 5.83 11.44 -5.52
C PHE A 115 4.65 10.68 -4.91
N ALA A 116 4.62 10.57 -3.57
CA ALA A 116 3.55 9.90 -2.84
C ALA A 116 2.19 10.55 -3.10
N LYS A 117 2.13 11.88 -3.05
CA LYS A 117 0.92 12.66 -3.34
C LYS A 117 0.41 12.43 -4.76
N ASN A 118 1.30 12.50 -5.76
CA ASN A 118 0.93 12.29 -7.16
C ASN A 118 0.45 10.85 -7.43
N SER A 119 0.98 9.89 -6.68
CA SER A 119 0.64 8.47 -6.80
C SER A 119 -0.57 8.06 -5.95
N ASN A 120 -1.17 9.00 -5.21
CA ASN A 120 -2.26 8.74 -4.26
C ASN A 120 -1.90 7.65 -3.23
N VAL A 121 -0.67 7.71 -2.71
CA VAL A 121 -0.21 6.86 -1.61
C VAL A 121 -0.86 7.31 -0.31
N SER A 122 -1.27 6.38 0.54
CA SER A 122 -1.93 6.73 1.80
C SER A 122 -0.93 7.13 2.89
N ASN A 123 0.16 6.37 3.05
CA ASN A 123 1.19 6.62 4.06
C ASN A 123 2.59 6.56 3.44
N LEU A 124 3.35 7.66 3.54
CA LEU A 124 4.73 7.71 3.10
C LEU A 124 5.68 7.44 4.28
N ILE A 125 6.63 6.52 4.08
CA ILE A 125 7.70 6.22 5.03
C ILE A 125 9.02 6.66 4.39
N LEU A 126 9.65 7.66 4.99
CA LEU A 126 10.97 8.14 4.57
C LEU A 126 12.05 7.24 5.15
N THR A 127 13.05 6.87 4.36
CA THR A 127 14.21 6.10 4.84
C THR A 127 15.47 6.42 4.04
N HIS A 128 16.55 5.68 4.31
CA HIS A 128 17.85 5.79 3.65
C HIS A 128 18.49 7.17 3.84
N PHE A 129 18.45 7.68 5.08
CA PHE A 129 18.94 9.02 5.38
C PHE A 129 20.46 9.12 5.27
N SER A 130 20.93 10.24 4.72
CA SER A 130 22.36 10.54 4.77
C SER A 130 22.79 10.76 6.21
N ALA A 131 23.86 10.09 6.64
CA ALA A 131 24.47 10.23 7.98
C ALA A 131 24.92 11.67 8.35
N ARG A 132 24.79 12.64 7.43
CA ARG A 132 25.00 14.07 7.71
C ARG A 132 23.93 14.66 8.62
N TYR A 133 22.71 14.12 8.57
CA TYR A 133 21.62 14.58 9.40
C TYR A 133 21.78 13.94 10.76
N LYS A 134 21.94 14.76 11.78
CA LYS A 134 21.88 14.32 13.19
C LYS A 134 20.46 14.26 13.72
N ASP A 135 19.54 14.88 12.97
CA ASP A 135 18.12 14.99 13.27
C ASP A 135 17.36 14.84 11.95
N GLU A 136 16.67 13.71 11.81
CA GLU A 136 15.86 13.38 10.64
C GLU A 136 14.56 14.20 10.57
N ASN A 137 14.19 14.93 11.64
CA ASN A 137 12.99 15.76 11.65
C ASN A 137 13.03 16.84 10.57
N VAL A 138 14.22 17.31 10.17
CA VAL A 138 14.38 18.25 9.05
C VAL A 138 13.75 17.70 7.76
N LEU A 139 13.94 16.41 7.49
CA LEU A 139 13.40 15.73 6.32
C LEU A 139 11.90 15.45 6.48
N LEU A 140 11.49 15.07 7.69
CA LEU A 140 10.10 14.81 8.03
C LEU A 140 9.23 16.05 7.85
N ASP A 141 9.67 17.18 8.40
CA ASP A 141 8.93 18.44 8.37
C ASP A 141 8.80 18.96 6.92
N GLU A 142 9.88 18.85 6.15
CA GLU A 142 9.86 19.16 4.72
C GLU A 142 8.82 18.33 3.96
N ALA A 143 8.82 17.01 4.15
CA ALA A 143 7.88 16.10 3.50
C ALA A 143 6.43 16.36 3.92
N LYS A 144 6.18 16.67 5.20
CA LYS A 144 4.86 17.00 5.74
C LYS A 144 4.23 18.25 5.13
N THR A 145 5.04 19.17 4.58
CA THR A 145 4.49 20.32 3.83
C THR A 145 3.76 19.91 2.54
N VAL A 146 4.02 18.70 2.03
CA VAL A 146 3.47 18.20 0.76
C VAL A 146 2.48 17.07 0.96
N HIS A 147 2.77 16.12 1.86
CA HIS A 147 1.98 14.92 2.12
C HIS A 147 1.48 14.87 3.56
N SER A 148 0.21 14.55 3.79
CA SER A 148 -0.42 14.63 5.11
C SER A 148 -0.04 13.49 6.06
N SER A 149 0.28 12.31 5.53
CA SER A 149 0.75 11.16 6.32
C SER A 149 2.19 10.81 5.95
N VAL A 150 3.12 11.18 6.82
CA VAL A 150 4.55 10.93 6.64
C VAL A 150 5.17 10.43 7.93
N ILE A 151 5.94 9.36 7.82
CA ILE A 151 6.66 8.70 8.91
C ILE A 151 8.15 8.73 8.56
N ALA A 152 9.00 9.26 9.44
CA ALA A 152 10.44 9.08 9.32
C ALA A 152 10.81 7.74 9.96
N ALA A 153 11.40 6.82 9.19
CA ALA A 153 11.85 5.55 9.73
C ALA A 153 13.00 5.75 10.71
N HIS A 154 13.14 4.86 11.67
CA HIS A 154 14.36 4.74 12.48
C HIS A 154 14.62 3.27 12.73
N ASP A 155 15.83 2.95 13.17
CA ASP A 155 16.19 1.58 13.49
C ASP A 155 15.16 0.96 14.46
N GLN A 156 14.77 -0.27 14.14
CA GLN A 156 13.77 -1.06 14.87
C GLN A 156 12.33 -0.53 14.87
N LEU A 157 12.02 0.52 14.11
CA LEU A 157 10.63 0.95 13.90
C LEU A 157 9.79 -0.21 13.36
N LYS A 158 8.61 -0.41 13.94
CA LYS A 158 7.59 -1.37 13.47
C LYS A 158 6.33 -0.59 13.15
N ILE A 159 5.72 -0.93 12.02
CA ILE A 159 4.48 -0.33 11.55
C ILE A 159 3.51 -1.47 11.28
N ASP A 160 2.37 -1.44 11.94
CA ASP A 160 1.27 -2.35 11.67
C ASP A 160 0.51 -1.88 10.42
N ILE A 161 0.28 -2.80 9.48
CA ILE A 161 -0.46 -2.52 8.26
C ILE A 161 -1.94 -2.72 8.56
N ILE A 162 -2.63 -1.61 8.80
CA ILE A 162 -4.06 -1.54 9.11
C ILE A 162 -4.86 -1.27 7.84
#